data_AF-A0AAX6DWJ9-F1
#
_entry.id   AF-A0AAX6DWJ9-F1
#
_cell.length_a   1.000
_cell.length_b   1.000
_cell.length_c   1.000
_cell.angle_alpha   90.00
_cell.angle_beta   90.00
_cell.angle_gamma   90.00
#
_symmetry.space_group_name_H-M   'P 1'
#
loop_
_entity.id
_entity.type
_entity.pdbx_description
1 polymer ?
#
loop_
_entity_poly.entity_id
_entity_poly.type
_entity_poly.pdbx_seq_one_letter_code
_entity_poly.pdbx_strand_id
1 'polypeptide(L)'
;MSESDVHPNLIPQEEEKGKGKGQQRLKYLDFVQVAAVQALVCLSRLYDFSKENSGPLKPGVESVEGTVKAVIGPVYHKFRGVPFEVLKFVDCKVGESIGEMEHHVPSLVKEVSSQAYSAAQKAPEVARSISGEVQKAGVIGTASRLVQTAYTKAEPKAKELYGKYEPVAEQYAVSAWRSLNRLPVFPQVAQVLVPTAAYWLDKYNKAVTYSADKGYAVFANLPLVPTERIAKVFGENGKAAEPTSE
;
A
#
# COMPACT_ATOMS: atom_id res chain seq x y z
N MET A 1 4.94 61.66 -27.86
CA MET A 1 5.02 61.31 -29.29
C MET A 1 6.15 60.32 -29.45
N SER A 2 6.02 59.08 -29.92
CA SER A 2 4.92 58.20 -30.36
C SER A 2 5.60 56.80 -30.45
N GLU A 3 5.01 55.73 -29.91
CA GLU A 3 4.38 54.62 -30.66
C GLU A 3 5.20 54.15 -31.89
N SER A 4 5.77 52.93 -31.83
CA SER A 4 5.22 51.70 -32.45
C SER A 4 5.88 51.45 -33.81
N ASP A 5 6.19 50.26 -34.32
CA ASP A 5 5.98 48.86 -33.93
C ASP A 5 6.79 47.99 -34.93
N VAL A 6 6.72 46.67 -34.74
CA VAL A 6 6.83 45.59 -35.77
C VAL A 6 8.14 44.78 -35.83
N HIS A 7 8.11 43.69 -35.05
CA HIS A 7 8.38 42.28 -35.37
C HIS A 7 9.68 41.83 -36.08
N PRO A 8 10.45 40.90 -35.45
CA PRO A 8 11.25 39.92 -36.17
C PRO A 8 10.41 38.69 -36.55
N ASN A 9 10.59 38.25 -37.79
CA ASN A 9 9.94 37.10 -38.43
C ASN A 9 10.73 35.80 -38.17
N LEU A 10 9.96 34.71 -38.23
CA LEU A 10 10.16 33.31 -37.93
C LEU A 10 11.50 32.67 -38.33
N ILE A 11 12.01 31.82 -37.44
CA ILE A 11 12.72 30.58 -37.81
C ILE A 11 11.92 29.40 -37.21
N PRO A 12 11.47 28.42 -38.02
CA PRO A 12 10.66 27.30 -37.54
C PRO A 12 11.41 26.32 -36.64
N GLN A 13 10.64 25.74 -35.73
CA GLN A 13 10.99 24.65 -34.85
C GLN A 13 11.39 23.38 -35.61
N GLU A 14 12.55 22.85 -35.27
CA GLU A 14 12.80 21.41 -35.25
C GLU A 14 13.33 21.05 -33.85
N GLU A 15 12.43 20.96 -32.88
CA GLU A 15 12.71 20.18 -31.67
C GLU A 15 12.56 18.70 -32.04
N GLU A 16 13.67 18.14 -32.52
CA GLU A 16 13.84 16.71 -32.66
C GLU A 16 13.70 16.07 -31.27
N LYS A 17 12.56 15.41 -31.07
CA LYS A 17 12.19 14.66 -29.88
C LYS A 17 13.15 13.48 -29.70
N GLY A 18 14.32 13.76 -29.12
CA GLY A 18 15.22 12.77 -28.57
C GLY A 18 14.49 11.98 -27.49
N LYS A 19 13.84 10.89 -27.89
CA LYS A 19 13.22 9.89 -27.03
C LYS A 19 14.36 9.14 -26.31
N GLY A 20 15.01 9.82 -25.38
CA GLY A 20 15.88 9.21 -24.41
C GLY A 20 15.08 8.13 -23.70
N LYS A 21 15.52 6.88 -23.81
CA LYS A 21 15.07 5.76 -22.99
C LYS A 21 15.44 6.08 -21.54
N GLY A 22 14.69 6.97 -20.91
CA GLY A 22 14.77 7.21 -19.49
C GLY A 22 14.44 5.90 -18.81
N GLN A 23 15.39 5.38 -18.04
CA GLN A 23 15.10 4.35 -17.04
C GLN A 23 13.95 4.90 -16.19
N GLN A 24 12.73 4.45 -16.48
CA GLN A 24 11.52 4.95 -15.82
C GLN A 24 11.57 4.49 -14.37
N ARG A 25 12.03 5.40 -13.50
CA ARG A 25 12.03 5.25 -12.05
C ARG A 25 10.59 5.21 -11.54
N LEU A 26 10.33 4.37 -10.54
CA LEU A 26 9.03 4.29 -9.86
C LEU A 26 8.76 5.65 -9.19
N LYS A 27 7.58 6.23 -9.39
CA LYS A 27 7.21 7.56 -8.90
C LYS A 27 6.66 7.53 -7.48
N TYR A 28 5.93 6.48 -7.12
CA TYR A 28 5.26 6.31 -5.82
C TYR A 28 5.78 5.10 -5.04
N LEU A 29 6.20 4.04 -5.73
CA LEU A 29 6.60 2.75 -5.14
C LEU A 29 8.12 2.54 -5.08
N ASP A 30 8.92 3.60 -5.25
CA ASP A 30 10.40 3.55 -5.15
C ASP A 30 10.85 3.00 -3.80
N PHE A 31 10.16 3.38 -2.72
CA PHE A 31 10.45 2.90 -1.37
C PHE A 31 10.26 1.38 -1.23
N VAL A 32 9.33 0.77 -1.99
CA VAL A 32 9.10 -0.67 -1.96
C VAL A 32 10.30 -1.39 -2.56
N GLN A 33 10.85 -0.87 -3.66
CA GLN A 33 12.06 -1.40 -4.26
C GLN A 33 13.25 -1.30 -3.31
N VAL A 34 13.43 -0.14 -2.67
CA VAL A 34 14.50 0.06 -1.68
C VAL A 34 14.34 -0.88 -0.48
N ALA A 35 13.13 -1.00 0.06
CA ALA A 35 12.84 -1.89 1.18
C ALA A 35 13.05 -3.37 0.80
N ALA A 36 12.67 -3.79 -0.41
CA ALA A 36 12.89 -5.14 -0.90
C ALA A 36 14.39 -5.45 -1.03
N VAL A 37 15.19 -4.53 -1.56
CA VAL A 37 16.65 -4.67 -1.61
C VAL A 37 17.24 -4.76 -0.21
N GLN A 38 16.80 -3.89 0.71
CA GLN A 38 17.27 -3.90 2.08
C GLN A 38 16.90 -5.21 2.81
N ALA A 39 15.68 -5.68 2.64
CA ALA A 39 15.22 -6.95 3.20
C ALA A 39 16.04 -8.12 2.63
N LEU A 40 16.31 -8.13 1.33
CA LEU A 40 17.16 -9.14 0.69
C LEU A 40 18.57 -9.11 1.28
N VAL A 41 19.19 -7.93 1.43
CA VAL A 41 20.51 -7.79 2.06
C VAL A 41 20.49 -8.29 3.50
N CYS A 42 19.49 -7.93 4.29
CA CYS A 42 19.35 -8.38 5.68
C CYS A 42 19.17 -9.90 5.78
N LEU A 43 18.28 -10.48 4.97
CA LEU A 43 18.02 -11.91 4.94
C LEU A 43 19.24 -12.70 4.44
N SER A 44 19.93 -12.21 3.42
CA SER A 44 21.18 -12.82 2.94
C SER A 44 22.23 -12.84 4.04
N ARG A 45 22.44 -11.72 4.76
CA ARG A 45 23.39 -11.67 5.88
C ARG A 45 23.00 -12.64 6.99
N LEU A 46 21.72 -12.71 7.35
CA LEU A 46 21.23 -13.63 8.38
C LEU A 46 21.39 -15.09 7.95
N TYR A 47 21.14 -15.39 6.69
CA TYR A 47 21.33 -16.71 6.10
C TYR A 47 22.80 -17.11 6.06
N ASP A 48 23.67 -16.25 5.55
CA ASP A 48 25.12 -16.51 5.47
C ASP A 48 25.71 -16.71 6.88
N PHE A 49 25.33 -15.86 7.83
CA PHE A 49 25.70 -16.04 9.23
C PHE A 49 25.22 -17.39 9.79
N SER A 50 23.97 -17.76 9.54
CA SER A 50 23.43 -19.05 10.03
C SER A 50 24.13 -20.24 9.36
N LYS A 51 24.42 -20.14 8.05
CA LYS A 51 25.10 -21.17 7.25
C LYS A 51 26.54 -21.38 7.72
N GLU A 52 27.29 -20.31 7.94
CA GLU A 52 28.67 -20.36 8.45
C GLU A 52 28.72 -20.99 9.85
N ASN A 53 27.70 -20.74 10.67
CA ASN A 53 27.59 -21.26 12.04
C ASN A 53 26.83 -22.61 12.15
N SER A 54 26.51 -23.27 11.03
CA SER A 54 25.72 -24.52 11.03
C SER A 54 26.51 -25.78 11.44
N GLY A 55 27.82 -25.67 11.69
CA GLY A 55 28.65 -26.78 12.16
C GLY A 55 28.61 -28.01 11.24
N PRO A 56 28.38 -29.23 11.76
CA PRO A 56 28.33 -30.46 10.95
C PRO A 56 27.26 -30.47 9.83
N LEU A 57 26.26 -29.58 9.90
CA LEU A 57 25.18 -29.50 8.89
C LEU A 57 25.56 -28.63 7.69
N LYS A 58 26.64 -27.84 7.77
CA LYS A 58 27.08 -26.93 6.71
C LYS A 58 27.20 -27.60 5.32
N PRO A 59 27.81 -28.79 5.16
CA PRO A 59 27.90 -29.46 3.86
C PRO A 59 26.53 -29.82 3.27
N GLY A 60 25.56 -30.18 4.12
CA GLY A 60 24.19 -30.46 3.70
C GLY A 60 23.47 -29.21 3.20
N VAL A 61 23.63 -28.08 3.92
CA VAL A 61 23.08 -26.78 3.51
C VAL A 61 23.65 -26.34 2.16
N GLU A 62 24.96 -26.45 1.96
CA GLU A 62 25.64 -26.10 0.70
C GLU A 62 25.21 -26.99 -0.48
N SER A 63 25.02 -28.30 -0.24
CA SER A 63 24.52 -29.23 -1.25
C SER A 63 23.09 -28.89 -1.70
N VAL A 64 22.20 -28.56 -0.75
CA VAL A 64 20.83 -28.15 -1.06
C VAL A 64 20.82 -26.79 -1.75
N GLU A 65 21.60 -25.82 -1.28
CA GLU A 65 21.76 -24.51 -1.94
C GLU A 65 22.20 -24.68 -3.41
N GLY A 66 23.21 -25.52 -3.65
CA GLY A 66 23.69 -25.83 -5.00
C GLY A 66 22.61 -26.47 -5.88
N THR A 67 21.85 -27.42 -5.34
CA THR A 67 20.75 -28.09 -6.06
C THR A 67 19.63 -27.11 -6.41
N VAL A 68 19.20 -26.31 -5.45
CA VAL A 68 18.16 -25.29 -5.65
C VAL A 68 18.63 -24.26 -6.68
N LYS A 69 19.87 -23.79 -6.59
CA LYS A 69 20.46 -22.86 -7.56
C LYS A 69 20.53 -23.45 -8.97
N ALA A 70 20.85 -24.73 -9.11
CA ALA A 70 20.89 -25.42 -10.41
C ALA A 70 19.48 -25.57 -11.03
N VAL A 71 18.48 -25.92 -10.22
CA VAL A 71 17.10 -26.15 -10.69
C VAL A 71 16.37 -24.82 -10.96
N ILE A 72 16.49 -23.86 -10.04
CA ILE A 72 15.75 -22.59 -10.08
C ILE A 72 16.52 -21.51 -10.84
N GLY A 73 17.84 -21.58 -10.93
CA GLY A 73 18.68 -20.60 -11.64
C GLY A 73 18.18 -20.30 -13.06
N PRO A 74 17.93 -21.31 -13.91
CA PRO A 74 17.38 -21.11 -15.26
C PRO A 74 16.01 -20.44 -15.27
N VAL A 75 15.18 -20.69 -14.25
CA VAL A 75 13.85 -20.09 -14.10
C VAL A 75 13.98 -18.62 -13.67
N TYR A 76 14.80 -18.32 -12.66
CA TYR A 76 15.04 -16.97 -12.18
C TYR A 76 15.54 -16.04 -13.30
N HIS A 77 16.46 -16.50 -14.14
CA HIS A 77 16.96 -15.71 -15.27
C HIS A 77 15.87 -15.33 -16.28
N LYS A 78 14.86 -16.18 -16.48
CA LYS A 78 13.73 -15.89 -17.36
C LYS A 78 12.75 -14.87 -16.78
N PHE A 79 12.63 -14.80 -15.45
CA PHE A 79 11.62 -13.97 -14.78
C PHE A 79 12.17 -12.75 -14.04
N ARG A 80 13.48 -12.51 -14.02
CA ARG A 80 14.12 -11.43 -13.23
C ARG A 80 13.52 -10.02 -13.48
N GLY A 81 13.05 -9.76 -14.70
CA GLY A 81 12.44 -8.47 -15.06
C GLY A 81 10.94 -8.36 -14.77
N VAL A 82 10.23 -9.50 -14.67
CA VAL A 82 8.76 -9.52 -14.55
C VAL A 82 8.26 -8.85 -13.27
N PRO A 83 8.84 -9.09 -12.07
CA PRO A 83 8.40 -8.41 -10.85
C PRO A 83 8.57 -6.89 -10.92
N PHE A 84 9.63 -6.40 -11.56
CA PHE A 84 9.87 -4.97 -11.69
C PHE A 84 8.89 -4.32 -12.69
N GLU A 85 8.58 -4.98 -13.81
CA GLU A 85 7.56 -4.49 -14.75
C GLU A 85 6.15 -4.49 -14.14
N VAL A 86 5.82 -5.50 -13.33
CA VAL A 86 4.56 -5.51 -12.56
C VAL A 86 4.54 -4.34 -11.57
N LEU A 87 5.63 -4.14 -10.82
CA LEU A 87 5.72 -3.04 -9.85
C LEU A 87 5.57 -1.67 -10.53
N LYS A 88 6.16 -1.50 -11.71
CA LYS A 88 6.05 -0.30 -12.54
C LYS A 88 4.64 -0.09 -13.09
N PHE A 89 3.96 -1.16 -13.50
CA PHE A 89 2.56 -1.09 -13.90
C PHE A 89 1.66 -0.62 -12.74
N VAL A 90 1.88 -1.18 -11.55
CA VAL A 90 1.14 -0.76 -10.35
C VAL A 90 1.46 0.69 -9.99
N ASP A 91 2.72 1.10 -10.06
CA ASP A 91 3.16 2.48 -9.80
C ASP A 91 2.47 3.49 -10.74
N CYS A 92 2.35 3.15 -12.02
CA CYS A 92 1.61 3.94 -13.01
C CYS A 92 0.11 4.04 -12.66
N LYS A 93 -0.51 2.91 -12.29
CA LYS A 93 -1.92 2.87 -11.89
C LYS A 93 -2.20 3.63 -10.59
N VAL A 94 -1.27 3.61 -9.65
CA VAL A 94 -1.34 4.42 -8.43
C VAL A 94 -1.29 5.91 -8.80
N GLY A 95 -0.44 6.29 -9.75
CA GLY A 95 -0.37 7.67 -10.25
C GLY A 95 -1.66 8.17 -10.91
N GLU A 96 -2.29 7.36 -11.77
CA GLU A 96 -3.60 7.66 -12.36
C GLU A 96 -4.65 7.86 -11.26
N SER A 97 -4.71 6.91 -10.31
CA SER A 97 -5.67 6.96 -9.19
C SER A 97 -5.46 8.18 -8.29
N ILE A 98 -4.21 8.58 -8.03
CA ILE A 98 -3.89 9.77 -7.23
C ILE A 98 -4.32 11.04 -7.96
N GLY A 99 -4.09 11.14 -9.28
CA GLY A 99 -4.52 12.30 -10.07
C GLY A 99 -6.03 12.48 -10.04
N GLU A 100 -6.78 11.40 -10.23
CA GLU A 100 -8.25 11.44 -10.17
C GLU A 100 -8.76 11.70 -8.76
N MET A 101 -8.14 11.10 -7.74
CA MET A 101 -8.47 11.38 -6.34
C MET A 101 -8.21 12.85 -6.00
N GLU A 102 -7.12 13.45 -6.48
CA GLU A 102 -6.80 14.85 -6.25
C GLU A 102 -7.88 15.81 -6.80
N HIS A 103 -8.55 15.44 -7.89
CA HIS A 103 -9.70 16.16 -8.42
C HIS A 103 -10.98 16.00 -7.57
N HIS A 104 -11.10 14.90 -6.82
CA HIS A 104 -12.31 14.55 -6.07
C HIS A 104 -12.21 14.83 -4.56
N VAL A 105 -11.00 15.11 -4.03
CA VAL A 105 -10.77 15.35 -2.60
C VAL A 105 -10.80 16.85 -2.28
N PRO A 106 -11.76 17.34 -1.46
CA PRO A 106 -11.81 18.71 -0.99
C PRO A 106 -10.51 19.12 -0.31
N SER A 107 -10.13 20.39 -0.49
CA SER A 107 -9.02 21.06 0.20
C SER A 107 -9.00 20.77 1.71
N LEU A 108 -10.18 20.67 2.33
CA LEU A 108 -10.35 20.38 3.75
C LEU A 108 -9.69 19.06 4.20
N VAL A 109 -9.71 18.01 3.37
CA VAL A 109 -9.09 16.73 3.70
C VAL A 109 -7.56 16.81 3.60
N LYS A 110 -7.03 17.59 2.64
CA LYS A 110 -5.58 17.87 2.53
C LYS A 110 -5.07 18.68 3.72
N GLU A 111 -5.84 19.68 4.14
CA GLU A 111 -5.50 20.51 5.30
C GLU A 111 -5.49 19.69 6.59
N VAL A 112 -6.56 18.95 6.86
CA VAL A 112 -6.67 18.10 8.06
C VAL A 112 -5.60 17.01 8.10
N SER A 113 -5.28 16.37 6.97
CA SER A 113 -4.22 15.36 6.90
C SER A 113 -2.83 15.96 7.13
N SER A 114 -2.53 17.12 6.55
CA SER A 114 -1.26 17.83 6.78
C SER A 114 -1.10 18.28 8.24
N GLN A 115 -2.20 18.72 8.87
CA GLN A 115 -2.23 19.10 10.28
C GLN A 115 -2.05 17.88 11.18
N ALA A 116 -2.68 16.75 10.88
CA ALA A 116 -2.50 15.51 11.61
C ALA A 116 -1.07 14.97 11.48
N TYR A 117 -0.49 15.00 10.27
CA TYR A 117 0.89 14.57 10.03
C TYR A 117 1.92 15.43 10.80
N SER A 118 1.77 16.75 10.75
CA SER A 118 2.65 17.67 11.48
C SER A 118 2.49 17.57 13.00
N ALA A 119 1.27 17.35 13.51
CA ALA A 119 1.03 17.07 14.92
C ALA A 119 1.66 15.74 15.36
N ALA A 120 1.55 14.70 14.54
CA ALA A 120 2.16 13.41 14.81
C ALA A 120 3.70 13.45 14.79
N GLN A 121 4.33 14.25 13.91
CA GLN A 121 5.77 14.45 13.93
C GLN A 121 6.27 15.17 15.19
N LYS A 122 5.46 16.08 15.76
CA LYS A 122 5.79 16.82 16.98
C LYS A 122 5.46 16.06 18.26
N ALA A 123 4.58 15.05 18.19
CA ALA A 123 4.18 14.24 19.34
C ALA A 123 5.33 13.58 20.11
N PRO A 124 6.41 13.06 19.49
CA PRO A 124 7.55 12.49 20.20
C PRO A 124 8.36 13.51 21.02
N GLU A 125 8.34 14.79 20.65
CA GLU A 125 9.03 15.87 21.39
C GLU A 125 8.22 16.28 22.61
N VAL A 126 6.90 16.43 22.42
CA VAL A 126 5.94 16.73 23.49
C VAL A 126 5.83 15.58 24.50
N ALA A 127 5.88 14.32 24.05
CA ALA A 127 5.88 13.15 24.94
C ALA A 127 7.17 13.08 25.80
N ARG A 128 8.31 13.49 25.26
CA ARG A 128 9.58 13.54 26.00
C ARG A 128 9.58 14.64 27.07
N SER A 129 8.94 15.79 26.82
CA SER A 129 8.88 16.89 27.80
C SER A 129 7.91 16.62 28.97
N ILE A 130 6.90 15.78 28.79
CA ILE A 130 5.86 15.49 29.80
C ILE A 130 6.25 14.32 30.72
N SER A 131 7.32 13.58 30.41
CA SER A 131 7.78 12.44 31.22
C SER A 131 8.18 12.81 32.67
N GLY A 132 8.36 14.10 32.99
CA GLY A 132 8.61 14.60 34.35
C GLY A 132 7.36 14.91 35.19
N GLU A 133 6.20 15.16 34.57
CA GLU A 133 4.98 15.61 35.27
C GLU A 133 3.95 14.51 35.56
N VAL A 134 4.12 13.32 34.97
CA VAL A 134 3.14 12.21 35.01
C VAL A 134 3.10 11.45 36.35
N GLN A 135 3.97 11.76 37.31
CA GLN A 135 3.87 11.16 38.65
C GLN A 135 2.82 11.82 39.58
N LYS A 136 2.19 12.94 39.20
CA LYS A 136 1.19 13.60 40.05
C LYS A 136 -0.12 13.85 39.31
N ALA A 137 -1.20 13.37 39.95
CA ALA A 137 -2.62 13.59 39.67
C ALA A 137 -3.30 12.57 38.75
N GLY A 138 -4.39 11.97 39.26
CA GLY A 138 -5.21 10.95 38.63
C GLY A 138 -6.00 11.45 37.41
N VAL A 139 -5.29 11.67 36.29
CA VAL A 139 -5.79 12.23 35.02
C VAL A 139 -6.46 11.19 34.09
N ILE A 140 -6.31 9.88 34.38
CA ILE A 140 -6.74 8.79 33.48
C ILE A 140 -8.24 8.88 33.14
N GLY A 141 -9.11 9.27 34.08
CA GLY A 141 -10.56 9.41 33.84
C GLY A 141 -10.92 10.60 32.93
N THR A 142 -10.25 11.74 33.12
CA THR A 142 -10.51 12.97 32.34
C THR A 142 -9.96 12.86 30.92
N ALA A 143 -8.75 12.31 30.76
CA ALA A 143 -8.15 12.07 29.46
C ALA A 143 -8.97 11.07 28.62
N SER A 144 -9.44 9.98 29.23
CA SER A 144 -10.31 9.00 28.57
C SER A 144 -11.61 9.66 28.07
N ARG A 145 -12.24 10.50 28.88
CA ARG A 145 -13.47 11.23 28.50
C ARG A 145 -13.25 12.22 27.36
N LEU A 146 -12.09 12.91 27.34
CA LEU A 146 -11.73 13.83 26.25
C LEU A 146 -11.45 13.08 24.94
N VAL A 147 -10.72 11.96 25.00
CA VAL A 147 -10.48 11.08 23.85
C VAL A 147 -11.80 10.54 23.30
N GLN A 148 -12.68 10.07 24.18
CA GLN A 148 -13.99 9.55 23.78
C GLN A 148 -14.87 10.63 23.15
N THR A 149 -14.87 11.85 23.69
CA THR A 149 -15.61 12.99 23.11
C THR A 149 -15.05 13.44 21.77
N ALA A 150 -13.72 13.43 21.61
CA ALA A 150 -13.08 13.72 20.34
C ALA A 150 -13.41 12.64 19.29
N TYR A 151 -13.40 11.38 19.71
CA TYR A 151 -13.75 10.24 18.86
C TYR A 151 -15.20 10.31 18.39
N THR A 152 -16.16 10.52 19.28
CA THR A 152 -17.60 10.61 18.92
C THR A 152 -17.91 11.79 17.99
N LYS A 153 -17.13 12.88 18.06
CA LYS A 153 -17.27 14.02 17.16
C LYS A 153 -16.59 13.79 15.80
N ALA A 154 -15.48 13.05 15.77
CA ALA A 154 -14.73 12.75 14.56
C ALA A 154 -15.33 11.58 13.77
N GLU A 155 -15.88 10.59 14.44
CA GLU A 155 -16.46 9.37 13.87
C GLU A 155 -17.50 9.64 12.76
N PRO A 156 -18.55 10.48 12.96
CA PRO A 156 -19.56 10.69 11.92
C PRO A 156 -18.97 11.39 10.70
N LYS A 157 -18.06 12.34 10.89
CA LYS A 157 -17.36 13.04 9.79
C LYS A 157 -16.42 12.10 9.04
N ALA A 158 -15.72 11.21 9.76
CA ALA A 158 -14.89 10.19 9.15
C ALA A 158 -15.76 9.22 8.33
N LYS A 159 -16.85 8.71 8.90
CA LYS A 159 -17.80 7.81 8.22
C LYS A 159 -18.42 8.45 6.97
N GLU A 160 -18.81 9.72 7.05
CA GLU A 160 -19.34 10.48 5.90
C GLU A 160 -18.30 10.60 4.78
N LEU A 161 -17.06 10.98 5.12
CA LEU A 161 -15.97 11.06 4.14
C LEU A 161 -15.65 9.69 3.56
N TYR A 162 -15.53 8.65 4.38
CA TYR A 162 -15.32 7.28 3.90
C TYR A 162 -16.44 6.85 2.96
N GLY A 163 -17.72 7.06 3.31
CA GLY A 163 -18.85 6.71 2.46
C GLY A 163 -18.83 7.41 1.10
N LYS A 164 -18.31 8.65 1.03
CA LYS A 164 -18.16 9.39 -0.23
C LYS A 164 -17.05 8.83 -1.12
N TYR A 165 -15.93 8.42 -0.54
CA TYR A 165 -14.74 7.97 -1.30
C TYR A 165 -14.68 6.46 -1.53
N GLU A 166 -15.32 5.68 -0.68
CA GLU A 166 -15.35 4.22 -0.76
C GLU A 166 -15.76 3.70 -2.14
N PRO A 167 -16.87 4.14 -2.78
CA PRO A 167 -17.24 3.62 -4.10
C PRO A 167 -16.23 3.98 -5.19
N VAL A 168 -15.60 5.16 -5.10
CA VAL A 168 -14.57 5.61 -6.02
C VAL A 168 -13.30 4.75 -5.87
N ALA A 169 -12.87 4.52 -4.63
CA ALA A 169 -11.74 3.65 -4.32
C ALA A 169 -11.99 2.20 -4.76
N GLU A 170 -13.19 1.67 -4.56
CA GLU A 170 -13.60 0.34 -5.04
C GLU A 170 -13.51 0.25 -6.56
N GLN A 171 -14.04 1.24 -7.28
CA GLN A 171 -13.99 1.26 -8.75
C GLN A 171 -12.54 1.24 -9.27
N TYR A 172 -11.64 2.00 -8.66
CA TYR A 172 -10.22 1.98 -8.99
C TYR A 172 -9.57 0.64 -8.68
N ALA A 173 -9.83 0.08 -7.49
CA ALA A 173 -9.29 -1.21 -7.09
C ALA A 173 -9.73 -2.32 -8.05
N VAL A 174 -11.00 -2.33 -8.47
CA VAL A 174 -11.53 -3.26 -9.46
C VAL A 174 -10.90 -3.04 -10.84
N SER A 175 -10.77 -1.80 -11.29
CA SER A 175 -10.13 -1.47 -12.58
C SER A 175 -8.67 -1.92 -12.62
N ALA A 176 -7.92 -1.65 -11.55
CA ALA A 176 -6.54 -2.11 -11.38
C ALA A 176 -6.47 -3.64 -11.38
N TRP A 177 -7.33 -4.32 -10.62
CA TRP A 177 -7.40 -5.78 -10.57
C TRP A 177 -7.70 -6.41 -11.94
N ARG A 178 -8.68 -5.88 -12.69
CA ARG A 178 -8.97 -6.34 -14.05
C ARG A 178 -7.78 -6.14 -14.99
N SER A 179 -7.11 -4.99 -14.89
CA SER A 179 -5.94 -4.71 -15.72
C SER A 179 -4.79 -5.66 -15.41
N LEU A 180 -4.59 -5.98 -14.13
CA LEU A 180 -3.56 -6.89 -13.68
C LEU A 180 -3.84 -8.33 -14.15
N ASN A 181 -5.11 -8.76 -14.15
CA ASN A 181 -5.55 -10.04 -14.72
C ASN A 181 -5.39 -10.16 -16.24
N ARG A 182 -5.10 -9.08 -16.98
CA ARG A 182 -4.73 -9.16 -18.40
C ARG A 182 -3.26 -9.54 -18.61
N LEU A 183 -2.43 -9.52 -17.57
CA LEU A 183 -1.03 -9.94 -17.67
C LEU A 183 -0.95 -11.47 -17.70
N PRO A 184 -0.11 -12.07 -18.56
CA PRO A 184 -0.13 -13.51 -18.83
C PRO A 184 0.15 -14.40 -17.60
N VAL A 185 0.90 -13.92 -16.61
CA VAL A 185 1.28 -14.69 -15.41
C VAL A 185 0.43 -14.34 -14.19
N PHE A 186 -0.22 -13.17 -14.19
CA PHE A 186 -0.87 -12.66 -12.99
C PHE A 186 -2.08 -13.49 -12.52
N PRO A 187 -2.96 -14.03 -13.39
CA PRO A 187 -4.06 -14.88 -12.94
C PRO A 187 -3.61 -16.11 -12.13
N GLN A 188 -2.49 -16.72 -12.52
CA GLN A 188 -1.91 -17.88 -11.82
C GLN A 188 -1.37 -17.47 -10.44
N VAL A 189 -0.72 -16.31 -10.36
CA VAL A 189 -0.25 -15.73 -9.09
C VAL A 189 -1.44 -15.37 -8.19
N ALA A 190 -2.49 -14.79 -8.76
CA ALA A 190 -3.70 -14.41 -8.03
C ALA A 190 -4.41 -15.63 -7.43
N GLN A 191 -4.47 -16.77 -8.12
CA GLN A 191 -5.07 -18.01 -7.60
C GLN A 191 -4.40 -18.52 -6.32
N VAL A 192 -3.11 -18.23 -6.12
CA VAL A 192 -2.37 -18.61 -4.90
C VAL A 192 -2.46 -17.52 -3.82
N LEU A 193 -2.30 -16.26 -4.22
CA LEU A 193 -2.25 -15.14 -3.28
C LEU A 193 -3.62 -14.78 -2.71
N VAL A 194 -4.70 -14.86 -3.48
CA VAL A 194 -6.05 -14.46 -3.03
C VAL A 194 -6.52 -15.34 -1.85
N PRO A 195 -6.46 -16.68 -1.91
CA PRO A 195 -6.84 -17.51 -0.77
C PRO A 195 -5.93 -17.30 0.45
N THR A 196 -4.63 -17.09 0.21
CA THR A 196 -3.66 -16.83 1.28
C THR A 196 -4.00 -15.52 1.99
N ALA A 197 -4.24 -14.44 1.25
CA ALA A 197 -4.64 -13.16 1.79
C ALA A 197 -5.96 -13.26 2.56
N ALA A 198 -6.96 -13.96 2.01
CA ALA A 198 -8.24 -14.18 2.69
C ALA A 198 -8.08 -14.90 4.05
N TYR A 199 -7.24 -15.94 4.10
CA TYR A 199 -6.92 -16.65 5.34
C TYR A 199 -6.29 -15.73 6.41
N TRP A 200 -5.32 -14.92 6.01
CA TRP A 200 -4.65 -14.01 6.94
C TRP A 200 -5.56 -12.88 7.43
N LEU A 201 -6.43 -12.35 6.55
CA LEU A 201 -7.42 -11.34 6.90
C LEU A 201 -8.46 -11.88 7.90
N ASP A 202 -8.95 -13.11 7.68
CA ASP A 202 -9.86 -13.78 8.63
C ASP A 202 -9.19 -13.95 10.01
N LYS A 203 -7.94 -14.39 10.04
CA LYS A 203 -7.18 -14.54 11.30
C LYS A 203 -6.98 -13.20 12.02
N TYR A 204 -6.67 -12.14 11.28
CA TYR A 204 -6.56 -10.79 11.83
C TYR A 204 -7.90 -10.34 12.42
N ASN A 205 -9.00 -10.45 11.66
CA ASN A 205 -10.33 -10.04 12.12
C ASN A 205 -10.74 -10.80 13.39
N LYS A 206 -10.52 -12.12 13.43
CA LYS A 206 -10.75 -12.95 14.62
C LYS A 206 -9.90 -12.53 15.82
N ALA A 207 -8.64 -12.18 15.60
CA ALA A 207 -7.76 -11.72 16.67
C ALA A 207 -8.23 -10.36 17.24
N VAL A 208 -8.67 -9.45 16.39
CA VAL A 208 -9.22 -8.15 16.79
C VAL A 208 -10.50 -8.32 17.59
N THR A 209 -11.48 -9.08 17.09
CA THR A 209 -12.75 -9.31 17.80
C THR A 209 -12.53 -10.01 19.13
N TYR A 210 -11.78 -11.11 19.14
CA TYR A 210 -11.45 -11.85 20.37
C TYR A 210 -10.79 -10.96 21.43
N SER A 211 -9.84 -10.10 21.02
CA SER A 211 -9.12 -9.23 21.94
C SER A 211 -9.98 -8.07 22.44
N ALA A 212 -10.85 -7.53 21.58
CA ALA A 212 -11.83 -6.52 21.96
C ALA A 212 -12.85 -7.07 22.97
N ASP A 213 -13.36 -8.29 22.74
CA ASP A 213 -14.29 -8.99 23.65
C ASP A 213 -13.66 -9.27 25.03
N LYS A 214 -12.34 -9.41 25.09
CA LYS A 214 -11.57 -9.57 26.34
C LYS A 214 -11.26 -8.25 27.05
N GLY A 215 -11.72 -7.11 26.54
CA GLY A 215 -11.56 -5.81 27.16
C GLY A 215 -10.20 -5.13 26.92
N TYR A 216 -9.39 -5.63 25.98
CA TYR A 216 -8.14 -4.95 25.60
C TYR A 216 -8.45 -3.72 24.75
N ALA A 217 -8.46 -2.55 25.39
CA ALA A 217 -8.86 -1.27 24.79
C ALA A 217 -8.11 -0.89 23.49
N VAL A 218 -6.87 -1.35 23.30
CA VAL A 218 -6.10 -1.08 22.07
C VAL A 218 -6.71 -1.79 20.86
N PHE A 219 -7.20 -3.02 21.03
CA PHE A 219 -7.77 -3.82 19.93
C PHE A 219 -9.19 -3.40 19.56
N ALA A 220 -9.97 -2.88 20.51
CA ALA A 220 -11.30 -2.33 20.23
C ALA A 220 -11.30 -1.16 19.24
N ASN A 221 -10.14 -0.50 19.06
CA ASN A 221 -9.95 0.61 18.14
C ASN A 221 -9.35 0.17 16.78
N LEU A 222 -9.02 -1.11 16.61
CA LEU A 222 -8.48 -1.60 15.34
C LEU A 222 -9.61 -1.89 14.35
N PRO A 223 -9.48 -1.45 13.08
CA PRO A 223 -10.51 -1.67 12.08
C PRO A 223 -10.57 -3.15 11.68
N LEU A 224 -11.78 -3.67 11.55
CA LEU A 224 -12.03 -4.95 10.90
C LEU A 224 -12.00 -4.78 9.38
N VAL A 225 -11.44 -5.76 8.69
CA VAL A 225 -11.38 -5.76 7.23
C VAL A 225 -12.65 -6.42 6.68
N PRO A 226 -13.45 -5.75 5.84
CA PRO A 226 -14.73 -6.28 5.34
C PRO A 226 -14.51 -7.31 4.21
N THR A 227 -14.13 -8.53 4.59
CA THR A 227 -13.75 -9.61 3.68
C THR A 227 -14.87 -10.03 2.73
N GLU A 228 -16.12 -10.02 3.19
CA GLU A 228 -17.29 -10.42 2.40
C GLU A 228 -17.60 -9.41 1.30
N ARG A 229 -17.49 -8.12 1.63
CA ARG A 229 -17.70 -7.03 0.67
C ARG A 229 -16.63 -7.05 -0.41
N ILE A 230 -15.36 -7.22 -0.02
CA ILE A 230 -14.25 -7.38 -0.96
C ILE A 230 -14.51 -8.58 -1.87
N ALA A 231 -14.84 -9.75 -1.31
CA ALA A 231 -15.13 -10.94 -2.10
C ALA A 231 -16.27 -10.71 -3.10
N LYS A 232 -17.33 -9.99 -2.71
CA LYS A 232 -18.44 -9.62 -3.59
C LYS A 232 -17.98 -8.72 -4.75
N VAL A 233 -17.29 -7.62 -4.44
CA VAL A 233 -16.83 -6.63 -5.42
C VAL A 233 -15.87 -7.23 -6.46
N PHE A 234 -15.04 -8.20 -6.06
CA PHE A 234 -14.09 -8.87 -6.96
C PHE A 234 -14.62 -10.18 -7.56
N GLY A 235 -15.73 -10.73 -7.06
CA GLY A 235 -16.33 -12.00 -7.49
C GLY A 235 -17.42 -11.89 -8.57
N GLU A 236 -17.95 -10.70 -8.84
CA GLU A 236 -18.95 -10.46 -9.89
C GLU A 236 -18.32 -10.52 -11.29
N ASN A 237 -18.11 -11.74 -11.78
CA ASN A 237 -17.79 -12.03 -13.18
C ASN A 237 -18.31 -13.43 -13.62
N GLY A 238 -19.48 -13.84 -13.13
CA GLY A 238 -19.97 -15.21 -13.36
C GLY A 238 -21.47 -15.48 -13.27
N LYS A 239 -22.34 -14.47 -13.29
CA LYS A 239 -23.78 -14.67 -13.53
C LYS A 239 -24.32 -13.57 -14.44
N ALA A 240 -24.11 -13.75 -15.74
CA ALA A 240 -25.10 -13.26 -16.69
C ALA A 240 -26.42 -13.93 -16.31
N ALA A 241 -27.45 -13.13 -16.09
CA ALA A 241 -28.80 -13.62 -15.90
C ALA A 241 -29.17 -14.49 -17.11
N GLU A 242 -29.34 -15.80 -16.89
CA GLU A 242 -30.07 -16.64 -17.83
C GLU A 242 -31.50 -16.09 -17.92
N PRO A 243 -32.01 -15.81 -19.12
CA PRO A 243 -33.41 -15.50 -19.30
C PRO A 243 -34.21 -16.77 -19.01
N THR A 244 -35.11 -16.71 -18.04
CA THR A 244 -36.23 -17.64 -17.92
C THR A 244 -37.00 -17.63 -19.23
N SER A 245 -36.84 -18.68 -20.03
CA SER A 245 -37.78 -19.05 -21.07
C SER A 245 -38.94 -19.82 -20.44
N GLU A 246 -40.12 -19.48 -20.96
CA GLU A 246 -41.49 -19.88 -20.60
C GLU A 246 -41.73 -21.34 -20.22
#